data_AF-A0A6J2Y4W9-F1
#
_entry.id   AF-A0A6J2Y4W9-F1
#
_cell.length_a   1.000
_cell.length_b   1.000
_cell.length_c   1.000
_cell.angle_alpha   90.00
_cell.angle_beta   90.00
_cell.angle_gamma   90.00
#
_symmetry.space_group_name_H-M   'P 1'
#
loop_
_entity.id
_entity.type
_entity.pdbx_description
1 polymer ?
#
loop_
_entity_poly.entity_id
_entity_poly.type
_entity_poly.pdbx_seq_one_letter_code
_entity_poly.pdbx_strand_id
1 'polypeptide(L)'
;MNPDANQRQPPPARVYRGRPENQRDPNAVRINPRESQETNPPPPPRGNPQRRGPPAGGLNKPTLAARNDAAKPQATSANPAEGSVFASQISVRETVQRQTFTPSAPALIEISRQTYAELLTDDAQLAKVLLPEYFDYYSTAMLWLRIVHLKQRNSQPLTQKEQDLLNLTQVTSFCVPEPLVLQLKQIGNITTMTKQHLYPEFPPFPTAQVANHGGYYGTLQLPAPGVNNDLHNLYEEIPCLGVMAEAVRQAISDAPAGPYQSALNINADNPVNGNLLGYKPLTNRKPEAKNLALSQSITPNAFPDHPEDTGFNLALLQGISSSLAATSTFKNTDLVFSTLSEVGAQSQTVIPRPIVQENRPNIQGETRPTSLSQEQPSHYGSAVFFDSQLMKEAGAGGNNLTWCCVNLF
;
A
#
# COMPACT_ATOMS: atom_id res chain seq x y z
N MET A 1 6.29 35.77 -33.19
CA MET A 1 6.64 35.14 -31.90
C MET A 1 5.36 34.50 -31.39
N ASN A 2 5.34 33.18 -31.34
CA ASN A 2 4.14 32.36 -31.09
C ASN A 2 3.95 32.18 -29.58
N PRO A 3 2.79 32.50 -28.99
CA PRO A 3 2.47 32.17 -27.62
C PRO A 3 1.65 30.88 -27.61
N ASP A 4 2.32 29.72 -27.69
CA ASP A 4 1.67 28.43 -27.42
C ASP A 4 2.75 27.41 -27.07
N ALA A 5 2.99 27.26 -25.77
CA ALA A 5 3.86 26.24 -25.20
C ALA A 5 3.06 25.42 -24.18
N ASN A 6 2.47 24.33 -24.67
CA ASN A 6 2.31 23.03 -24.01
C ASN A 6 2.06 23.03 -22.50
N GLN A 7 0.83 23.32 -22.09
CA GLN A 7 0.29 22.71 -20.87
C GLN A 7 -0.02 21.24 -21.16
N ARG A 8 0.88 20.33 -20.80
CA ARG A 8 0.57 18.90 -20.76
C ARG A 8 -0.39 18.66 -19.61
N GLN A 9 -1.64 18.30 -19.93
CA GLN A 9 -2.57 17.78 -18.93
C GLN A 9 -1.94 16.56 -18.23
N PRO A 10 -2.09 16.42 -16.90
CA PRO A 10 -1.68 15.22 -16.20
C PRO A 10 -2.45 14.02 -16.76
N PRO A 11 -1.83 12.82 -16.82
CA PRO A 11 -2.55 11.63 -17.24
C PRO A 11 -3.75 11.40 -16.32
N PRO A 12 -4.90 10.96 -16.86
CA PRO A 12 -6.05 10.65 -16.03
C PRO A 12 -5.69 9.59 -15.00
N ALA A 13 -6.14 9.78 -13.75
CA ALA A 13 -6.03 8.79 -12.70
C ALA A 13 -6.61 7.46 -13.19
N ARG A 14 -5.84 6.37 -13.10
CA ARG A 14 -6.31 5.05 -13.52
C ARG A 14 -7.37 4.54 -12.53
N VAL A 15 -8.50 4.11 -13.10
CA VAL A 15 -9.57 3.39 -12.40
C VAL A 15 -9.13 1.95 -12.16
N TYR A 16 -9.24 1.49 -10.90
CA TYR A 16 -8.98 0.11 -10.48
C TYR A 16 -9.89 -0.89 -11.20
N ARG A 17 -9.39 -2.09 -11.53
CA ARG A 17 -10.10 -3.11 -12.33
C ARG A 17 -10.87 -4.15 -11.51
N GLY A 18 -11.05 -3.93 -10.21
CA GLY A 18 -11.71 -4.88 -9.31
C GLY A 18 -10.86 -6.12 -9.02
N ARG A 19 -11.43 -7.00 -8.17
CA ARG A 19 -10.81 -8.25 -7.68
C ARG A 19 -10.20 -9.10 -8.81
N PRO A 20 -9.09 -9.82 -8.59
CA PRO A 20 -8.49 -10.73 -9.58
C PRO A 20 -9.50 -11.74 -10.15
N GLU A 21 -10.44 -12.16 -9.31
CA GLU A 21 -11.57 -13.03 -9.62
C GLU A 21 -12.51 -12.48 -10.72
N ASN A 22 -12.60 -11.16 -10.82
CA ASN A 22 -13.51 -10.43 -11.71
C ASN A 22 -12.82 -9.95 -12.99
N GLN A 23 -11.52 -10.15 -13.11
CA GLN A 23 -10.76 -9.82 -14.31
C GLN A 23 -10.88 -11.00 -15.28
N ARG A 24 -11.73 -10.85 -16.31
CA ARG A 24 -11.87 -11.87 -17.36
C ARG A 24 -10.50 -12.20 -17.95
N ASP A 25 -10.11 -13.46 -17.86
CA ASP A 25 -8.92 -13.99 -18.52
C ASP A 25 -9.03 -13.76 -20.04
N PRO A 26 -8.11 -13.02 -20.66
CA PRO A 26 -8.09 -12.84 -22.12
C PRO A 26 -7.86 -14.16 -22.89
N ASN A 27 -7.43 -15.23 -22.20
CA ASN A 27 -7.23 -16.57 -22.75
C ASN A 27 -8.34 -17.57 -22.37
N ALA A 28 -9.42 -17.13 -21.72
CA ALA A 28 -10.56 -18.01 -21.46
C ALA A 28 -11.22 -18.42 -22.80
N VAL A 29 -10.86 -19.61 -23.27
CA VAL A 29 -11.55 -20.30 -24.35
C VAL A 29 -13.01 -20.41 -23.94
N ARG A 30 -13.89 -19.75 -24.70
CA ARG A 30 -15.35 -19.92 -24.58
C ARG A 30 -15.69 -21.37 -24.92
N ILE A 31 -15.76 -22.22 -23.91
CA ILE A 31 -16.44 -23.50 -24.02
C ILE A 31 -17.93 -23.18 -23.94
N ASN A 32 -18.60 -23.15 -25.10
CA ASN A 32 -20.05 -23.15 -25.16
C ASN A 32 -20.55 -24.47 -24.56
N PRO A 33 -21.42 -24.46 -23.53
CA PRO A 33 -22.06 -25.68 -23.09
C PRO A 33 -23.25 -25.96 -24.01
N ARG A 34 -23.03 -26.74 -25.08
CA ARG A 34 -24.09 -27.46 -25.75
C ARG A 34 -23.56 -28.81 -26.25
N GLU A 35 -24.35 -29.83 -25.92
CA GLU A 35 -24.39 -31.19 -26.48
C GLU A 35 -23.41 -32.21 -25.91
N SER A 36 -23.77 -32.71 -24.72
CA SER A 36 -23.59 -34.11 -24.37
C SER A 36 -24.76 -34.91 -24.98
N GLN A 37 -24.56 -35.58 -26.10
CA GLN A 37 -25.34 -36.77 -26.46
C GLN A 37 -24.40 -37.86 -26.97
N GLU A 38 -24.44 -38.99 -26.26
CA GLU A 38 -23.85 -40.28 -26.63
C GLU A 38 -24.38 -40.77 -27.98
N THR A 39 -23.53 -41.41 -28.79
CA THR A 39 -23.75 -42.78 -29.32
C THR A 39 -22.59 -43.25 -30.21
N ASN A 40 -22.43 -44.57 -30.22
CA ASN A 40 -21.28 -45.42 -30.58
C ASN A 40 -20.86 -45.48 -32.08
N PRO A 41 -19.65 -46.03 -32.42
CA PRO A 41 -19.13 -46.24 -33.79
C PRO A 41 -19.64 -47.58 -34.41
N PRO A 42 -19.29 -48.08 -35.65
CA PRO A 42 -18.17 -47.83 -36.61
C PRO A 42 -18.64 -47.93 -38.11
N PRO A 43 -17.93 -48.44 -39.18
CA PRO A 43 -16.52 -48.68 -39.57
C PRO A 43 -16.12 -48.08 -41.00
N PRO A 44 -14.90 -48.32 -41.58
CA PRO A 44 -14.35 -47.59 -42.75
C PRO A 44 -14.55 -48.32 -44.11
N PRO A 45 -14.22 -47.69 -45.27
CA PRO A 45 -12.99 -48.12 -45.99
C PRO A 45 -12.28 -47.11 -46.95
N ARG A 46 -10.95 -47.31 -47.06
CA ARG A 46 -10.03 -47.31 -48.24
C ARG A 46 -10.20 -46.36 -49.44
N GLY A 47 -9.11 -45.67 -49.81
CA GLY A 47 -8.76 -45.36 -51.22
C GLY A 47 -7.84 -44.15 -51.45
N ASN A 48 -6.58 -44.40 -51.83
CA ASN A 48 -5.63 -43.48 -52.50
C ASN A 48 -5.46 -44.01 -53.97
N PRO A 49 -4.79 -43.38 -54.99
CA PRO A 49 -3.87 -42.21 -54.97
C PRO A 49 -3.86 -41.28 -56.25
N GLN A 50 -2.90 -40.32 -56.30
CA GLN A 50 -2.26 -39.64 -57.48
C GLN A 50 -3.08 -38.55 -58.24
N ARG A 51 -2.55 -37.41 -58.74
CA ARG A 51 -1.28 -37.11 -59.45
C ARG A 51 -1.06 -35.57 -59.65
N ARG A 52 0.23 -35.17 -59.76
CA ARG A 52 0.92 -34.02 -60.46
C ARG A 52 0.05 -33.06 -61.31
N GLY A 53 0.28 -31.74 -61.45
CA GLY A 53 1.40 -30.81 -61.20
C GLY A 53 0.99 -29.34 -61.52
N PRO A 54 1.93 -28.36 -61.59
CA PRO A 54 1.68 -26.91 -61.74
C PRO A 54 1.87 -26.44 -63.22
N PRO A 55 1.94 -25.14 -63.65
CA PRO A 55 1.93 -23.84 -62.94
C PRO A 55 1.13 -22.70 -63.70
N ALA A 56 1.53 -21.44 -63.45
CA ALA A 56 1.27 -20.17 -64.16
C ALA A 56 0.03 -19.39 -63.66
N GLY A 57 0.11 -18.11 -63.26
CA GLY A 57 1.00 -17.04 -63.72
C GLY A 57 0.14 -16.03 -64.49
N GLY A 58 -0.35 -14.99 -63.82
CA GLY A 58 -1.20 -13.98 -64.45
C GLY A 58 -1.57 -12.84 -63.52
N LEU A 59 -0.88 -11.71 -63.72
CA LEU A 59 -1.18 -10.42 -63.11
C LEU A 59 -2.63 -10.00 -63.35
N ASN A 60 -3.30 -9.48 -62.31
CA ASN A 60 -4.41 -8.54 -62.48
C ASN A 60 -4.19 -7.31 -61.59
N LYS A 61 -4.00 -6.16 -62.25
CA LYS A 61 -4.13 -4.81 -61.67
C LYS A 61 -5.61 -4.38 -61.69
N PRO A 62 -5.99 -3.36 -60.90
CA PRO A 62 -7.29 -3.26 -60.26
C PRO A 62 -8.30 -2.43 -61.06
N THR A 63 -9.59 -2.75 -60.92
CA THR A 63 -10.68 -1.86 -61.35
C THR A 63 -11.56 -1.54 -60.15
N LEU A 64 -11.54 -0.26 -59.78
CA LEU A 64 -12.40 0.38 -58.78
C LEU A 64 -13.81 0.57 -59.33
N ALA A 65 -14.82 0.14 -58.56
CA ALA A 65 -16.17 0.69 -58.55
C ALA A 65 -16.76 0.45 -57.14
N ALA A 66 -16.54 1.38 -56.22
CA ALA A 66 -17.48 2.42 -55.84
C ALA A 66 -18.65 1.92 -54.99
N ARG A 67 -18.57 2.17 -53.68
CA ARG A 67 -19.75 2.42 -52.84
C ARG A 67 -19.37 3.27 -51.63
N ASN A 68 -19.87 4.50 -51.64
CA ASN A 68 -20.11 5.28 -50.43
C ASN A 68 -21.07 4.47 -49.55
N ASP A 69 -20.77 4.38 -48.25
CA ASP A 69 -21.58 5.04 -47.23
C ASP A 69 -21.01 4.73 -45.83
N ALA A 70 -21.01 5.78 -45.01
CA ALA A 70 -20.35 5.85 -43.71
C ALA A 70 -20.90 4.81 -42.71
N ALA A 71 -20.08 3.81 -42.39
CA ALA A 71 -20.18 3.06 -41.15
C ALA A 71 -19.09 3.54 -40.18
N LYS A 72 -19.49 3.81 -38.93
CA LYS A 72 -18.62 4.21 -37.81
C LYS A 72 -17.32 3.37 -37.79
N PRO A 73 -16.13 3.97 -37.55
CA PRO A 73 -14.92 3.19 -37.40
C PRO A 73 -15.05 2.31 -36.15
N GLN A 74 -15.32 1.03 -36.38
CA GLN A 74 -15.00 -0.03 -35.44
C GLN A 74 -13.48 0.07 -35.25
N ALA A 75 -13.04 0.35 -34.03
CA ALA A 75 -11.63 0.32 -33.68
C ALA A 75 -11.13 -1.12 -33.82
N THR A 76 -10.76 -1.50 -35.05
CA THR A 76 -9.89 -2.64 -35.28
C THR A 76 -8.61 -2.35 -34.54
N SER A 77 -8.17 -3.32 -33.74
CA SER A 77 -6.91 -3.37 -33.02
C SER A 77 -5.74 -3.29 -34.01
N ALA A 78 -5.53 -2.12 -34.61
CA ALA A 78 -4.43 -1.88 -35.52
C ALA A 78 -3.13 -2.06 -34.73
N ASN A 79 -2.29 -2.95 -35.24
CA ASN A 79 -0.97 -3.17 -34.69
C ASN A 79 -0.21 -1.84 -34.80
N PRO A 80 0.30 -1.24 -33.70
CA PRO A 80 0.98 0.06 -33.74
C PRO A 80 2.26 0.06 -34.61
N ALA A 81 2.69 -1.12 -35.08
CA ALA A 81 3.77 -1.30 -36.03
C ALA A 81 3.36 -1.13 -37.51
N GLU A 82 2.07 -1.15 -37.86
CA GLU A 82 1.63 -0.98 -39.25
C GLU A 82 1.89 0.46 -39.72
N GLY A 83 2.94 0.63 -40.53
CA GLY A 83 3.37 1.91 -41.08
C GLY A 83 4.69 2.44 -40.52
N SER A 84 5.32 1.75 -39.56
CA SER A 84 6.63 2.15 -39.02
C SER A 84 7.79 1.64 -39.87
N VAL A 85 8.78 2.51 -40.13
CA VAL A 85 10.03 2.17 -40.84
C VAL A 85 10.84 1.09 -40.10
N PHE A 86 10.56 0.89 -38.80
CA PHE A 86 11.19 -0.14 -37.96
C PHE A 86 10.41 -1.46 -37.92
N ALA A 87 9.30 -1.60 -38.67
CA ALA A 87 8.43 -2.77 -38.61
C ALA A 87 9.14 -4.10 -38.95
N SER A 88 10.23 -4.05 -39.71
CA SER A 88 10.98 -5.24 -40.14
C SER A 88 11.86 -5.87 -39.05
N GLN A 89 11.95 -5.28 -37.84
CA GLN A 89 12.77 -5.81 -36.74
C GLN A 89 12.05 -5.79 -35.37
N ILE A 90 10.73 -5.78 -35.34
CA ILE A 90 9.98 -5.83 -34.08
C ILE A 90 9.78 -7.29 -33.68
N SER A 91 10.56 -7.76 -32.71
CA SER A 91 10.23 -8.98 -31.98
C SER A 91 9.21 -8.64 -30.89
N VAL A 92 7.96 -9.07 -31.11
CA VAL A 92 6.93 -8.98 -30.07
C VAL A 92 7.21 -10.12 -29.09
N ARG A 93 7.84 -9.78 -27.95
CA ARG A 93 7.97 -10.71 -26.83
C ARG A 93 6.78 -10.53 -25.90
N GLU A 94 6.15 -11.64 -25.51
CA GLU A 94 5.16 -11.62 -24.43
C GLU A 94 5.83 -11.10 -23.16
N THR A 95 5.48 -9.88 -22.76
CA THR A 95 5.88 -9.35 -21.46
C THR A 95 4.99 -9.99 -20.42
N VAL A 96 5.57 -10.84 -19.58
CA VAL A 96 4.90 -11.29 -18.35
C VAL A 96 4.50 -10.04 -17.57
N GLN A 97 3.21 -9.80 -17.43
CA GLN A 97 2.71 -8.63 -16.72
C GLN A 97 3.24 -8.69 -15.29
N ARG A 98 3.87 -7.60 -14.84
CA ARG A 98 4.32 -7.47 -13.45
C ARG A 98 3.09 -7.58 -12.55
N GLN A 99 3.02 -8.65 -11.75
CA GLN A 99 1.93 -8.83 -10.80
C GLN A 99 2.22 -7.98 -9.57
N THR A 100 1.28 -7.11 -9.22
CA THR A 100 1.40 -6.20 -8.08
C THR A 100 0.33 -6.47 -7.03
N PHE A 101 0.58 -6.02 -5.81
CA PHE A 101 -0.36 -6.07 -4.70
C PHE A 101 -0.14 -4.85 -3.79
N THR A 102 -1.12 -4.51 -2.95
CA THR A 102 -1.02 -3.36 -2.04
C THR A 102 -0.80 -3.85 -0.62
N PRO A 103 0.41 -3.68 -0.04
CA PRO A 103 0.66 -4.02 1.36
C PRO A 103 -0.01 -3.04 2.31
N SER A 104 -0.38 -3.55 3.49
CA SER A 104 -0.86 -2.76 4.62
C SER A 104 0.02 -2.99 5.85
N ALA A 105 -0.09 -2.10 6.85
CA ALA A 105 0.62 -2.20 8.12
C ALA A 105 -0.23 -1.70 9.34
N PRO A 106 -1.52 -2.08 9.47
CA PRO A 106 -2.37 -1.64 10.56
C PRO A 106 -1.85 -2.09 11.94
N ALA A 107 -1.20 -3.25 12.03
CA ALA A 107 -0.65 -3.78 13.28
C ALA A 107 0.58 -3.00 13.81
N LEU A 108 1.22 -2.14 13.01
CA LEU A 108 2.46 -1.45 13.38
C LEU A 108 2.34 -0.70 14.71
N ILE A 109 1.22 0.00 14.91
CA ILE A 109 0.99 0.80 16.12
C ILE A 109 0.82 -0.09 17.35
N GLU A 110 0.13 -1.23 17.22
CA GLU A 110 -0.01 -2.17 18.34
C GLU A 110 1.32 -2.84 18.68
N ILE A 111 2.12 -3.21 17.67
CA ILE A 111 3.46 -3.75 17.85
C ILE A 111 4.36 -2.72 18.54
N SER A 112 4.31 -1.46 18.11
CA SER A 112 5.01 -0.34 18.74
C SER A 112 4.64 -0.22 20.23
N ARG A 113 3.34 -0.20 20.54
CA ARG A 113 2.86 -0.06 21.93
C ARG A 113 3.20 -1.26 22.81
N GLN A 114 3.11 -2.49 22.30
CA GLN A 114 3.52 -3.69 23.03
C GLN A 114 5.03 -3.69 23.27
N THR A 115 5.83 -3.38 22.25
CA THR A 115 7.29 -3.25 22.38
C THR A 115 7.66 -2.20 23.42
N TYR A 116 7.00 -1.04 23.41
CA TYR A 116 7.22 0.00 24.40
C TYR A 116 6.81 -0.42 25.82
N ALA A 117 5.70 -1.16 25.97
CA ALA A 117 5.29 -1.69 27.27
C ALA A 117 6.33 -2.65 27.86
N GLU A 118 6.87 -3.56 27.04
CA GLU A 118 7.96 -4.45 27.47
C GLU A 118 9.24 -3.68 27.81
N LEU A 119 9.61 -2.66 27.03
CA LEU A 119 10.75 -1.79 27.35
C LEU A 119 10.58 -1.10 28.72
N LEU A 120 9.36 -0.67 29.06
CA LEU A 120 9.08 -0.06 30.37
C LEU A 120 9.10 -1.05 31.53
N THR A 121 8.75 -2.31 31.29
CA THR A 121 8.82 -3.37 32.31
C THR A 121 10.25 -3.59 32.77
N ASP A 122 11.20 -3.56 31.84
CA ASP A 122 12.63 -3.71 32.14
C ASP A 122 13.29 -2.41 32.62
N ASP A 123 12.95 -1.26 32.00
CA ASP A 123 13.48 0.06 32.38
C ASP A 123 12.36 1.09 32.59
N ALA A 124 11.93 1.21 33.84
CA ALA A 124 10.93 2.21 34.24
C ALA A 124 11.42 3.67 34.14
N GLN A 125 12.74 3.92 34.02
CA GLN A 125 13.27 5.27 33.82
C GLN A 125 13.06 5.75 32.38
N LEU A 126 12.92 4.83 31.41
CA LEU A 126 12.65 5.17 30.01
C LEU A 126 11.41 6.07 29.86
N ALA A 127 10.38 5.86 30.69
CA ALA A 127 9.17 6.70 30.72
C ALA A 127 9.41 8.19 31.07
N LYS A 128 10.62 8.56 31.54
CA LYS A 128 11.03 9.95 31.76
C LYS A 128 11.71 10.58 30.55
N VAL A 129 12.06 9.79 29.53
CA VAL A 129 12.86 10.22 28.37
C VAL A 129 12.06 10.06 27.08
N LEU A 130 11.39 8.93 26.92
CA LEU A 130 10.67 8.56 25.71
C LEU A 130 9.18 8.43 26.05
N LEU A 131 8.31 9.15 25.35
CA LEU A 131 6.86 8.95 25.41
C LEU A 131 6.43 7.88 24.41
N PRO A 132 5.34 7.14 24.68
CA PRO A 132 4.90 6.11 23.74
C PRO A 132 4.43 6.70 22.40
N GLU A 133 3.92 7.94 22.37
CA GLU A 133 3.60 8.66 21.13
C GLU A 133 4.86 8.93 20.29
N TYR A 134 6.02 9.13 20.93
CA TYR A 134 7.29 9.30 20.20
C TYR A 134 7.69 7.98 19.54
N PHE A 135 7.48 6.86 20.23
CA PHE A 135 7.81 5.55 19.70
C PHE A 135 6.89 5.13 18.55
N ASP A 136 5.60 5.48 18.60
CA ASP A 136 4.68 5.30 17.47
C ASP A 136 5.08 6.15 16.25
N TYR A 137 5.46 7.41 16.49
CA TYR A 137 6.00 8.30 15.46
C TYR A 137 7.26 7.70 14.84
N TYR A 138 8.20 7.24 15.66
CA TYR A 138 9.43 6.60 15.20
C TYR A 138 9.14 5.36 14.34
N SER A 139 8.27 4.47 14.83
CA SER A 139 7.86 3.25 14.11
C SER A 139 7.25 3.57 12.75
N THR A 140 6.38 4.58 12.70
CA THR A 140 5.73 5.04 11.45
C THR A 140 6.75 5.62 10.47
N ALA A 141 7.71 6.42 10.96
CA ALA A 141 8.78 6.93 10.12
C ALA A 141 9.68 5.81 9.57
N MET A 142 10.04 4.82 10.38
CA MET A 142 10.79 3.66 9.92
C MET A 142 10.05 2.87 8.83
N LEU A 143 8.73 2.72 8.98
CA LEU A 143 7.88 2.11 7.93
C LEU A 143 7.93 2.92 6.63
N TRP A 144 7.83 4.24 6.70
CA TRP A 144 7.88 5.07 5.51
C TRP A 144 9.25 5.08 4.82
N LEU A 145 10.34 5.09 5.60
CA LEU A 145 11.68 4.91 5.04
C LEU A 145 11.80 3.56 4.32
N ARG A 146 11.25 2.49 4.91
CA ARG A 146 11.16 1.18 4.26
C ARG A 146 10.39 1.24 2.94
N ILE A 147 9.21 1.84 2.94
CA ILE A 147 8.35 1.98 1.76
C ILE A 147 9.08 2.74 0.64
N VAL A 148 9.64 3.91 0.93
CA VAL A 148 10.29 4.76 -0.08
C VAL A 148 11.53 4.07 -0.67
N HIS A 149 12.34 3.39 0.14
CA HIS A 149 13.46 2.59 -0.37
C HIS A 149 13.00 1.39 -1.20
N LEU A 150 11.89 0.73 -0.86
CA LEU A 150 11.31 -0.31 -1.70
C LEU A 150 10.81 0.24 -3.03
N LYS A 151 10.15 1.41 -3.04
CA LYS A 151 9.73 2.09 -4.28
C LYS A 151 10.93 2.33 -5.20
N GLN A 152 12.03 2.85 -4.65
CA GLN A 152 13.27 3.07 -5.40
C GLN A 152 13.79 1.77 -6.05
N ARG A 153 13.93 0.68 -5.29
CA ARG A 153 14.44 -0.60 -5.82
C ARG A 153 13.50 -1.25 -6.82
N ASN A 154 12.20 -1.14 -6.56
CA ASN A 154 11.17 -1.65 -7.45
C ASN A 154 10.94 -0.77 -8.69
N SER A 155 11.73 0.28 -8.90
CA SER A 155 11.58 1.23 -10.01
C SER A 155 10.15 1.79 -10.10
N GLN A 156 9.52 2.04 -8.94
CA GLN A 156 8.25 2.74 -8.87
C GLN A 156 8.48 4.24 -9.01
N PRO A 157 7.49 5.00 -9.52
CA PRO A 157 7.58 6.46 -9.56
C PRO A 157 7.82 7.03 -8.15
N LEU A 158 8.83 7.90 -8.04
CA LEU A 158 9.16 8.63 -6.83
C LEU A 158 8.79 10.11 -6.99
N THR A 159 8.06 10.64 -6.04
CA THR A 159 7.79 12.08 -5.91
C THR A 159 9.06 12.84 -5.52
N GLN A 160 9.06 14.17 -5.68
CA GLN A 160 10.20 14.99 -5.27
C GLN A 160 10.52 14.84 -3.77
N LYS A 161 9.49 14.87 -2.92
CA LYS A 161 9.64 14.73 -1.46
C LYS A 161 10.21 13.36 -1.06
N GLU A 162 9.87 12.31 -1.79
CA GLU A 162 10.46 10.98 -1.60
C GLU A 162 11.94 10.93 -2.00
N GLN A 163 12.32 11.62 -3.08
CA GLN A 163 13.72 11.75 -3.48
C GLN A 163 14.53 12.54 -2.44
N ASP A 164 13.98 13.65 -1.93
CA ASP A 164 14.60 14.45 -0.88
C ASP A 164 14.80 13.60 0.39
N LEU A 165 13.81 12.78 0.75
CA LEU A 165 13.89 11.85 1.88
C LEU A 165 14.99 10.80 1.68
N LEU A 166 15.05 10.17 0.50
CA LEU A 166 16.10 9.19 0.17
C LEU A 166 17.50 9.79 0.28
N ASN A 167 17.68 11.01 -0.21
CA ASN A 167 18.96 11.71 -0.13
C ASN A 167 19.33 12.01 1.33
N LEU A 168 18.35 12.41 2.15
CA LEU A 168 18.54 12.72 3.56
C LEU A 168 18.90 11.48 4.39
N THR A 169 18.37 10.30 4.04
CA THR A 169 18.52 9.08 4.84
C THR A 169 19.44 8.03 4.22
N GLN A 170 20.10 8.31 3.10
CA GLN A 170 20.88 7.33 2.35
C GLN A 170 21.94 6.60 3.19
N VAL A 171 22.62 7.34 4.06
CA VAL A 171 23.73 6.87 4.91
C VAL A 171 23.38 6.92 6.40
N THR A 172 22.14 7.29 6.74
CA THR A 172 21.72 7.42 8.13
C THR A 172 21.38 6.05 8.69
N SER A 173 22.01 5.72 9.82
CA SER A 173 21.71 4.51 10.59
C SER A 173 20.77 4.84 11.74
N PHE A 174 19.80 3.95 11.95
CA PHE A 174 18.82 4.04 13.03
C PHE A 174 18.89 2.79 13.90
N CYS A 175 18.88 2.95 15.22
CA CYS A 175 18.82 1.85 16.16
C CYS A 175 17.36 1.38 16.30
N VAL A 176 17.06 0.19 15.81
CA VAL A 176 15.69 -0.34 15.76
C VAL A 176 15.57 -1.63 16.58
N PRO A 177 14.65 -1.68 17.57
CA PRO A 177 14.34 -2.90 18.30
C PRO A 177 13.83 -4.02 17.40
N GLU A 178 14.18 -5.26 17.72
CA GLU A 178 13.85 -6.45 16.91
C GLU A 178 12.37 -6.56 16.49
N PRO A 179 11.36 -6.35 17.35
CA PRO A 179 9.95 -6.45 16.93
C PRO A 179 9.61 -5.53 15.76
N LEU A 180 10.13 -4.29 15.77
CA LEU A 180 9.96 -3.35 14.67
C LEU A 180 10.76 -3.78 13.43
N VAL A 181 11.99 -4.28 13.59
CA VAL A 181 12.76 -4.83 12.46
C VAL A 181 12.01 -5.96 11.78
N LEU A 182 11.36 -6.85 12.53
CA LEU A 182 10.57 -7.96 12.00
C LEU A 182 9.35 -7.45 11.23
N GLN A 183 8.64 -6.44 11.73
CA GLN A 183 7.53 -5.78 11.02
C GLN A 183 8.02 -5.15 9.70
N LEU A 184 9.13 -4.41 9.71
CA LEU A 184 9.68 -3.77 8.51
C LEU A 184 10.11 -4.78 7.44
N LYS A 185 10.60 -5.96 7.87
CA LYS A 185 10.98 -7.07 6.98
C LYS A 185 9.79 -7.83 6.41
N GLN A 186 8.59 -7.69 6.98
CA GLN A 186 7.40 -8.29 6.38
C GLN A 186 7.13 -7.73 4.99
N ILE A 187 7.32 -6.41 4.83
CA ILE A 187 6.94 -5.69 3.62
C ILE A 187 8.07 -5.77 2.58
N GLY A 188 7.74 -6.21 1.37
CA GLY A 188 8.69 -6.33 0.26
C GLY A 188 8.23 -7.27 -0.86
N ASN A 189 9.12 -7.52 -1.82
CA ASN A 189 8.90 -8.42 -2.94
C ASN A 189 8.74 -9.86 -2.43
N ILE A 190 7.76 -10.59 -2.97
CA ILE A 190 7.50 -11.98 -2.56
C ILE A 190 7.55 -12.90 -3.77
N THR A 191 8.06 -14.10 -3.51
CA THR A 191 7.90 -15.23 -4.42
C THR A 191 6.99 -16.22 -3.73
N THR A 192 5.82 -16.46 -4.32
CA THR A 192 4.82 -17.38 -3.76
C THR A 192 5.31 -18.83 -3.83
N MET A 193 4.63 -19.75 -3.12
CA MET A 193 4.86 -21.20 -3.27
C MET A 193 4.69 -21.69 -4.72
N THR A 194 3.82 -21.04 -5.49
CA THR A 194 3.61 -21.32 -6.92
C THR A 194 4.67 -20.68 -7.83
N LYS A 195 5.74 -20.12 -7.25
CA LYS A 195 6.84 -19.42 -7.95
C LYS A 195 6.39 -18.16 -8.71
N GLN A 196 5.26 -17.56 -8.33
CA GLN A 196 4.84 -16.28 -8.85
C GLN A 196 5.58 -15.16 -8.12
N HIS A 197 6.08 -14.19 -8.86
CA HIS A 197 6.74 -13.01 -8.30
C HIS A 197 5.72 -11.88 -8.16
N LEU A 198 5.43 -11.47 -6.92
CA LEU A 198 4.54 -10.35 -6.63
C LEU A 198 5.35 -9.19 -6.08
N TYR A 199 5.07 -8.00 -6.59
CA TYR A 199 5.76 -6.76 -6.22
C TYR A 199 4.79 -5.83 -5.50
N PRO A 200 5.11 -5.34 -4.30
CA PRO A 200 4.25 -4.41 -3.60
C PRO A 200 4.19 -3.08 -4.36
N GLU A 201 3.01 -2.49 -4.46
CA GLU A 201 2.77 -1.15 -4.99
C GLU A 201 2.35 -0.25 -3.83
N PHE A 202 3.03 0.88 -3.67
CA PHE A 202 2.86 1.75 -2.52
C PHE A 202 2.22 3.08 -2.90
N PRO A 203 1.42 3.68 -1.99
CA PRO A 203 0.93 5.03 -2.21
C PRO A 203 2.08 6.06 -2.24
N PRO A 204 1.82 7.28 -2.73
CA PRO A 204 2.74 8.39 -2.55
C PRO A 204 2.95 8.71 -1.07
N PHE A 205 4.17 9.16 -0.73
CA PHE A 205 4.47 9.71 0.60
C PHE A 205 3.49 10.84 0.97
N PRO A 206 2.92 10.83 2.20
CA PRO A 206 1.90 11.78 2.60
C PRO A 206 2.50 13.18 2.72
N THR A 207 1.89 14.12 2.00
CA THR A 207 2.39 15.50 1.84
C THR A 207 1.29 16.55 1.95
N ALA A 208 0.04 16.11 2.16
CA ALA A 208 -1.07 17.05 2.28
C ALA A 208 -1.01 17.77 3.63
N GLN A 209 -1.45 19.03 3.61
CA GLN A 209 -1.62 19.82 4.82
C GLN A 209 -3.07 19.73 5.32
N VAL A 210 -3.24 19.48 6.62
CA VAL A 210 -4.52 19.55 7.34
C VAL A 210 -4.31 20.44 8.56
N ALA A 211 -5.18 21.43 8.75
CA ALA A 211 -5.07 22.42 9.83
C ALA A 211 -3.66 23.08 9.91
N ASN A 212 -3.05 23.40 8.76
CA ASN A 212 -1.69 23.95 8.62
C ASN A 212 -0.55 23.02 9.08
N HIS A 213 -0.80 21.71 9.17
CA HIS A 213 0.22 20.70 9.48
C HIS A 213 0.35 19.70 8.34
N GLY A 214 1.58 19.39 7.95
CA GLY A 214 1.87 18.44 6.87
C GLY A 214 1.87 16.97 7.29
N GLY A 215 2.11 16.10 6.31
CA GLY A 215 2.30 14.68 6.51
C GLY A 215 1.01 13.86 6.46
N TYR A 216 -0.05 14.37 5.83
CA TYR A 216 -1.34 13.68 5.68
C TYR A 216 -1.54 13.11 4.27
N TYR A 217 -2.42 12.12 4.10
CA TYR A 217 -2.76 11.56 2.78
C TYR A 217 -3.69 12.45 1.94
N GLY A 218 -4.22 13.52 2.53
CA GLY A 218 -5.22 14.40 1.92
C GLY A 218 -6.46 14.54 2.77
N THR A 219 -7.50 15.11 2.17
CA THR A 219 -8.81 15.27 2.82
C THR A 219 -9.43 13.91 3.11
N LEU A 220 -9.88 13.74 4.35
CA LEU A 220 -10.60 12.55 4.78
C LEU A 220 -11.94 12.45 4.05
N GLN A 221 -12.16 11.34 3.33
CA GLN A 221 -13.41 11.07 2.62
C GLN A 221 -14.36 10.28 3.52
N LEU A 222 -15.64 10.68 3.56
CA LEU A 222 -16.69 9.94 4.27
C LEU A 222 -17.18 8.76 3.43
N PRO A 223 -17.61 7.66 4.07
CA PRO A 223 -18.38 6.63 3.38
C PRO A 223 -19.68 7.25 2.85
N ALA A 224 -19.80 7.35 1.52
CA ALA A 224 -20.97 7.84 0.82
C ALA A 224 -21.34 6.88 -0.32
N PRO A 225 -22.58 6.90 -0.84
CA PRO A 225 -22.93 6.11 -2.02
C PRO A 225 -21.96 6.37 -3.18
N GLY A 226 -21.20 5.35 -3.58
CA GLY A 226 -20.14 5.44 -4.60
C GLY A 226 -18.71 5.49 -4.05
N VAL A 227 -18.52 5.73 -2.75
CA VAL A 227 -17.26 5.50 -2.04
C VAL A 227 -17.26 4.05 -1.56
N ASN A 228 -16.42 3.22 -2.17
CA ASN A 228 -16.26 1.81 -1.82
C ASN A 228 -14.93 1.58 -1.10
N ASN A 229 -14.66 0.33 -0.70
CA ASN A 229 -13.40 -0.04 -0.04
C ASN A 229 -12.15 0.31 -0.87
N ASP A 230 -12.28 0.40 -2.20
CA ASP A 230 -11.19 0.74 -3.12
C ASP A 230 -10.94 2.27 -3.21
N LEU A 231 -11.86 3.08 -2.66
CA LEU A 231 -11.84 4.55 -2.70
C LEU A 231 -11.72 5.17 -1.30
N HIS A 232 -11.82 4.37 -0.23
CA HIS A 232 -11.80 4.86 1.14
C HIS A 232 -10.38 4.94 1.72
N ASN A 233 -10.22 5.76 2.76
CA ASN A 233 -8.93 6.38 3.09
C ASN A 233 -7.79 5.41 3.48
N LEU A 234 -6.57 5.75 3.05
CA LEU A 234 -5.32 5.07 3.42
C LEU A 234 -4.99 5.10 4.92
N TYR A 235 -5.64 5.99 5.67
CA TYR A 235 -5.46 6.17 7.12
C TYR A 235 -5.73 4.90 7.95
N GLU A 236 -6.47 3.94 7.42
CA GLU A 236 -6.85 2.68 8.08
C GLU A 236 -5.91 1.52 7.70
N GLU A 237 -5.05 1.71 6.70
CA GLU A 237 -4.19 0.65 6.14
C GLU A 237 -2.72 0.89 6.44
N ILE A 238 -2.25 2.13 6.29
CA ILE A 238 -0.85 2.50 6.47
C ILE A 238 -0.81 3.74 7.39
N PRO A 239 -0.14 3.66 8.56
CA PRO A 239 -0.01 4.79 9.46
C PRO A 239 0.60 6.04 8.79
N CYS A 240 0.11 7.21 9.17
CA CYS A 240 0.44 8.48 8.52
C CYS A 240 1.28 9.37 9.45
N LEU A 241 2.34 10.00 8.93
CA LEU A 241 3.26 10.81 9.74
C LEU A 241 2.58 12.03 10.37
N GLY A 242 1.66 12.68 9.67
CA GLY A 242 0.92 13.83 10.17
C GLY A 242 0.09 13.49 11.42
N VAL A 243 -0.59 12.34 11.41
CA VAL A 243 -1.34 11.83 12.58
C VAL A 243 -0.40 11.57 13.75
N MET A 244 0.80 11.02 13.49
CA MET A 244 1.77 10.76 14.55
C MET A 244 2.39 12.05 15.08
N ALA A 245 2.76 12.98 14.20
CA ALA A 245 3.30 14.29 14.56
C ALA A 245 2.30 15.09 15.39
N GLU A 246 1.00 14.98 15.06
CA GLU A 246 -0.08 15.52 15.88
C GLU A 246 -0.13 14.87 17.27
N ALA A 247 -0.07 13.53 17.36
CA ALA A 247 -0.01 12.84 18.64
C ALA A 247 1.18 13.31 19.49
N VAL A 248 2.35 13.53 18.87
CA VAL A 248 3.55 14.09 19.53
C VAL A 248 3.28 15.51 20.06
N ARG A 249 2.71 16.39 19.25
CA ARG A 249 2.37 17.78 19.67
C ARG A 249 1.37 17.80 20.82
N GLN A 250 0.35 16.95 20.75
CA GLN A 250 -0.65 16.80 21.80
C GLN A 250 -0.04 16.19 23.06
N ALA A 251 0.93 15.28 22.91
CA ALA A 251 1.68 14.68 24.02
C ALA A 251 2.48 15.72 24.83
N ILE A 252 3.11 16.68 24.16
CA ILE A 252 3.89 17.73 24.85
C ILE A 252 3.05 18.91 25.33
N SER A 253 1.82 19.06 24.84
CA SER A 253 0.88 20.09 25.29
C SER A 253 0.44 19.91 26.74
N ASP A 254 -0.33 20.87 27.24
CA ASP A 254 -0.97 20.81 28.56
C ASP A 254 -2.37 20.15 28.52
N ALA A 255 -2.73 19.52 27.39
CA ALA A 255 -3.96 18.74 27.29
C ALA A 255 -3.99 17.64 28.38
N PRO A 256 -5.14 17.36 29.01
CA PRO A 256 -5.25 16.27 29.99
C PRO A 256 -5.01 14.90 29.34
N ALA A 257 -4.76 13.89 30.17
CA ALA A 257 -4.80 12.50 29.71
C ALA A 257 -6.21 12.15 29.23
N GLY A 258 -6.31 11.32 28.19
CA GLY A 258 -7.56 10.95 27.54
C GLY A 258 -7.62 11.34 26.05
N PRO A 259 -8.81 11.22 25.43
CA PRO A 259 -9.02 11.56 24.02
C PRO A 259 -8.70 13.04 23.75
N TYR A 260 -8.13 13.33 22.58
CA TYR A 260 -7.85 14.69 22.10
C TYR A 260 -8.55 14.94 20.77
N GLN A 261 -8.77 16.20 20.41
CA GLN A 261 -9.39 16.52 19.13
C GLN A 261 -8.38 16.37 17.98
N SER A 262 -8.69 15.49 17.03
CA SER A 262 -7.85 15.33 15.84
C SER A 262 -8.06 16.46 14.83
N ALA A 263 -7.01 16.88 14.14
CA ALA A 263 -7.09 17.76 12.97
C ALA A 263 -7.94 17.16 11.83
N LEU A 264 -8.09 15.83 11.81
CA LEU A 264 -8.92 15.10 10.83
C LEU A 264 -10.41 15.01 11.24
N ASN A 265 -10.81 15.57 12.38
CA ASN A 265 -12.22 15.65 12.74
C ASN A 265 -12.99 16.45 11.69
N ILE A 266 -14.03 15.84 11.12
CA ILE A 266 -14.82 16.47 10.06
C ILE A 266 -15.80 17.48 10.66
N ASN A 267 -16.50 17.09 11.72
CA ASN A 267 -17.34 17.98 12.53
C ASN A 267 -17.51 17.39 13.94
N ALA A 268 -18.13 18.15 14.84
CA ALA A 268 -18.39 17.71 16.21
C ALA A 268 -19.28 16.46 16.27
N ASP A 269 -20.14 16.28 15.26
CA ASP A 269 -21.09 15.17 15.18
C ASP A 269 -20.46 13.90 14.60
N ASN A 270 -19.37 13.98 13.85
CA ASN A 270 -18.69 12.85 13.19
C ASN A 270 -17.18 12.87 13.52
N PRO A 271 -16.81 12.56 14.77
CA PRO A 271 -15.41 12.54 15.18
C PRO A 271 -14.68 11.34 14.58
N VAL A 272 -13.35 11.48 14.46
CA VAL A 272 -12.49 10.33 14.15
C VAL A 272 -12.50 9.33 15.31
N ASN A 273 -12.35 8.05 14.98
CA ASN A 273 -12.40 6.95 15.95
C ASN A 273 -11.09 6.13 15.95
N GLY A 274 -11.06 5.05 16.72
CA GLY A 274 -9.88 4.20 16.88
C GLY A 274 -9.42 3.44 15.62
N ASN A 275 -10.16 3.50 14.50
CA ASN A 275 -9.71 2.95 13.22
C ASN A 275 -8.73 3.90 12.50
N LEU A 276 -8.60 5.16 12.94
CA LEU A 276 -7.54 6.05 12.48
C LEU A 276 -6.20 5.55 13.06
N LEU A 277 -5.33 5.00 12.21
CA LEU A 277 -4.09 4.38 12.67
C LEU A 277 -3.21 5.37 13.44
N GLY A 278 -2.99 5.05 14.71
CA GLY A 278 -2.19 5.79 15.68
C GLY A 278 -2.86 7.02 16.30
N TYR A 279 -4.14 7.24 16.01
CA TYR A 279 -4.98 8.07 16.89
C TYR A 279 -5.35 7.27 18.14
N LYS A 280 -4.63 7.54 19.24
CA LYS A 280 -4.86 6.93 20.56
C LYS A 280 -5.01 7.99 21.64
N PRO A 281 -5.79 7.73 22.70
CA PRO A 281 -5.87 8.63 23.87
C PRO A 281 -4.49 8.91 24.48
N LEU A 282 -4.29 10.14 24.93
CA LEU A 282 -3.07 10.58 25.61
C LEU A 282 -2.95 9.88 26.96
N THR A 283 -1.74 9.44 27.29
CA THR A 283 -1.44 8.83 28.59
C THR A 283 -1.00 9.87 29.62
N ASN A 284 -0.89 9.47 30.89
CA ASN A 284 -0.27 10.31 31.91
C ASN A 284 1.22 10.46 31.60
N ARG A 285 1.67 11.71 31.39
CA ARG A 285 3.02 12.02 30.92
C ARG A 285 3.79 12.76 32.00
N LYS A 286 5.03 12.35 32.22
CA LYS A 286 5.95 13.05 33.12
C LYS A 286 6.47 14.31 32.42
N PRO A 287 6.59 15.46 33.11
CA PRO A 287 7.08 16.69 32.49
C PRO A 287 8.45 16.51 31.83
N GLU A 288 9.34 15.70 32.41
CA GLU A 288 10.69 15.47 31.90
C GLU A 288 10.70 14.77 30.53
N ALA A 289 9.70 13.92 30.26
CA ALA A 289 9.60 13.21 28.99
C ALA A 289 9.23 14.13 27.81
N LYS A 290 8.77 15.35 28.10
CA LYS A 290 8.54 16.39 27.08
C LYS A 290 9.86 16.94 26.51
N ASN A 291 10.96 16.86 27.27
CA ASN A 291 12.22 17.52 26.94
C ASN A 291 12.82 17.07 25.60
N LEU A 292 12.66 15.80 25.23
CA LEU A 292 13.18 15.29 23.96
C LEU A 292 12.59 16.06 22.78
N ALA A 293 11.26 16.18 22.70
CA ALA A 293 10.60 16.92 21.62
C ALA A 293 10.85 18.43 21.71
N LEU A 294 10.84 19.01 22.91
CA LEU A 294 11.12 20.45 23.12
C LEU A 294 12.54 20.82 22.66
N SER A 295 13.53 19.95 22.88
CA SER A 295 14.92 20.17 22.41
C SER A 295 15.04 20.24 20.88
N GLN A 296 14.05 19.69 20.16
CA GLN A 296 13.98 19.69 18.70
C GLN A 296 13.03 20.78 18.17
N SER A 297 12.73 21.79 19.00
CA SER A 297 11.83 22.91 18.67
C SER A 297 10.39 22.48 18.32
N ILE A 298 9.95 21.31 18.78
CA ILE A 298 8.56 20.88 18.64
C ILE A 298 7.74 21.56 19.74
N THR A 299 6.63 22.17 19.35
CA THR A 299 5.69 22.84 20.25
C THR A 299 4.27 22.33 20.01
N PRO A 300 3.29 22.60 20.88
CA PRO A 300 1.90 22.18 20.65
C PRO A 300 1.34 22.66 19.29
N ASN A 301 1.84 23.79 18.79
CA ASN A 301 1.35 24.44 17.57
C ASN A 301 2.28 24.30 16.36
N ALA A 302 3.47 23.70 16.53
CA ALA A 302 4.45 23.60 15.45
C ALA A 302 5.23 22.30 15.54
N PHE A 303 5.35 21.61 14.41
CA PHE A 303 6.18 20.43 14.25
C PHE A 303 7.15 20.72 13.09
N PRO A 304 8.41 21.13 13.37
CA PRO A 304 9.36 21.39 12.31
C PRO A 304 9.64 20.08 11.56
N ASP A 305 9.35 20.06 10.26
CA ASP A 305 9.56 18.91 9.39
C ASP A 305 10.50 19.26 8.24
N HIS A 306 11.24 18.25 7.79
CA HIS A 306 12.11 18.34 6.64
C HIS A 306 12.18 16.96 5.97
N PRO A 307 11.69 16.79 4.73
CA PRO A 307 11.20 17.85 3.83
C PRO A 307 9.90 18.53 4.33
N GLU A 308 9.66 19.77 3.95
CA GLU A 308 8.45 20.52 4.35
C GLU A 308 7.17 19.77 3.95
N ASP A 309 6.14 19.89 4.79
CA ASP A 309 4.80 19.31 4.62
C ASP A 309 4.70 17.79 4.71
N THR A 310 5.72 17.13 5.24
CA THR A 310 5.78 15.66 5.31
C THR A 310 5.55 15.10 6.70
N GLY A 311 5.62 15.95 7.74
CA GLY A 311 5.68 15.50 9.12
C GLY A 311 6.94 14.70 9.47
N PHE A 312 7.95 14.65 8.58
CA PHE A 312 9.21 13.95 8.84
C PHE A 312 10.22 14.87 9.54
N ASN A 313 10.57 14.55 10.78
CA ASN A 313 11.57 15.25 11.57
C ASN A 313 12.74 14.31 11.91
N LEU A 314 13.86 14.47 11.19
CA LEU A 314 15.04 13.63 11.35
C LEU A 314 15.67 13.73 12.74
N ALA A 315 15.70 14.92 13.33
CA ALA A 315 16.39 15.16 14.59
C ALA A 315 15.67 14.47 15.76
N LEU A 316 14.33 14.48 15.76
CA LEU A 316 13.52 13.68 16.68
C LEU A 316 13.78 12.18 16.50
N LEU A 317 13.83 11.69 15.25
CA LEU A 317 14.11 10.28 14.98
C LEU A 317 15.49 9.85 15.49
N GLN A 318 16.50 10.69 15.30
CA GLN A 318 17.84 10.45 15.83
C GLN A 318 17.85 10.43 17.37
N GLY A 319 17.17 11.37 18.02
CA GLY A 319 17.06 11.41 19.48
C GLY A 319 16.35 10.19 20.08
N ILE A 320 15.29 9.70 19.42
CA ILE A 320 14.60 8.46 19.79
C ILE A 320 15.52 7.26 19.57
N SER A 321 16.16 7.16 18.41
CA SER A 321 17.14 6.12 18.09
C SER A 321 18.27 6.03 19.12
N SER A 322 18.82 7.17 19.56
CA SER A 322 19.85 7.20 20.61
C SER A 322 19.32 6.73 21.97
N SER A 323 18.06 7.04 22.29
CA SER A 323 17.42 6.57 23.52
C SER A 323 17.21 5.05 23.49
N LEU A 324 16.82 4.50 22.33
CA LEU A 324 16.65 3.06 22.12
C LEU A 324 17.98 2.32 22.14
N ALA A 325 19.06 2.91 21.62
CA ALA A 325 20.40 2.32 21.66
C ALA A 325 20.91 2.06 23.09
N ALA A 326 20.39 2.78 24.08
CA ALA A 326 20.73 2.59 25.49
C ALA A 326 19.94 1.46 26.17
N THR A 327 18.91 0.89 25.51
CA THR A 327 18.09 -0.19 26.08
C THR A 327 18.65 -1.57 25.71
N SER A 328 18.31 -2.59 26.52
CA SER A 328 18.76 -3.97 26.33
C SER A 328 17.65 -5.02 26.34
N THR A 329 16.38 -4.63 26.47
CA THR A 329 15.22 -5.54 26.47
C THR A 329 15.12 -6.36 25.20
N PHE A 330 15.32 -5.71 24.05
CA PHE A 330 15.31 -6.36 22.75
C PHE A 330 16.67 -6.30 22.11
N LYS A 331 16.90 -7.21 21.17
CA LYS A 331 18.03 -7.07 20.24
C LYS A 331 17.84 -5.82 19.40
N ASN A 332 18.68 -4.83 19.65
CA ASN A 332 18.72 -3.59 18.87
C ASN A 332 19.59 -3.77 17.63
N THR A 333 19.09 -3.35 16.47
CA THR A 333 19.79 -3.46 15.18
C THR A 333 20.04 -2.07 14.60
N ASP A 334 21.29 -1.77 14.28
CA ASP A 334 21.65 -0.59 13.50
C ASP A 334 21.23 -0.80 12.04
N LEU A 335 20.18 -0.09 11.64
CA LEU A 335 19.51 -0.24 10.37
C LEU A 335 19.81 0.93 9.45
N VAL A 336 20.40 0.61 8.29
CA VAL A 336 20.51 1.53 7.15
C VAL A 336 19.54 1.06 6.05
N PHE A 337 18.52 1.86 5.74
CA PHE A 337 17.45 1.41 4.84
C PHE A 337 17.91 1.17 3.40
N SER A 338 18.96 1.86 2.94
CA SER A 338 19.56 1.67 1.61
C SER A 338 20.16 0.26 1.41
N THR A 339 20.48 -0.47 2.49
CA THR A 339 21.06 -1.82 2.44
C THR A 339 20.10 -2.94 2.82
N LEU A 340 18.96 -2.63 3.45
CA LEU A 340 17.96 -3.62 3.87
C LEU A 340 17.33 -4.35 2.67
N SER A 341 17.33 -5.68 2.58
CA SER A 341 16.81 -6.46 1.43
C SER A 341 15.46 -6.00 0.85
N GLU A 342 15.25 -6.08 -0.47
CA GLU A 342 13.94 -5.83 -1.10
C GLU A 342 12.91 -6.95 -0.89
N VAL A 343 13.36 -8.12 -0.44
CA VAL A 343 12.51 -9.28 -0.20
C VAL A 343 11.66 -9.06 1.05
N GLY A 344 10.36 -9.34 0.93
CA GLY A 344 9.40 -9.37 2.03
C GLY A 344 9.08 -10.79 2.47
N ALA A 345 8.20 -10.92 3.45
CA ALA A 345 7.77 -12.21 3.98
C ALA A 345 6.65 -12.83 3.13
N GLN A 346 6.63 -14.16 3.03
CA GLN A 346 5.58 -14.91 2.33
C GLN A 346 4.24 -14.85 3.04
N SER A 347 4.20 -14.47 4.32
CA SER A 347 2.97 -14.14 5.06
C SER A 347 2.11 -13.09 4.36
N GLN A 348 2.69 -12.23 3.50
CA GLN A 348 1.95 -11.29 2.66
C GLN A 348 1.04 -11.97 1.61
N THR A 349 1.12 -13.29 1.37
CA THR A 349 0.15 -14.02 0.53
C THR A 349 -1.10 -14.44 1.29
N VAL A 350 -1.06 -14.38 2.62
CA VAL A 350 -2.18 -14.70 3.50
C VAL A 350 -2.93 -13.40 3.80
N ILE A 351 -4.23 -13.42 3.57
CA ILE A 351 -5.15 -12.29 3.76
C ILE A 351 -5.98 -12.59 5.01
N PRO A 352 -5.74 -11.89 6.14
CA PRO A 352 -6.61 -11.89 7.31
C PRO A 352 -7.96 -11.26 6.97
N ARG A 353 -9.04 -12.04 7.10
CA ARG A 353 -10.40 -11.52 6.92
C ARG A 353 -11.08 -11.33 8.28
N PRO A 354 -11.62 -10.16 8.60
CA PRO A 354 -12.32 -9.97 9.86
C PRO A 354 -13.55 -10.89 9.93
N ILE A 355 -13.76 -11.50 11.09
CA ILE A 355 -15.02 -12.16 11.41
C ILE A 355 -15.97 -11.05 11.84
N VAL A 356 -17.06 -10.86 11.09
CA VAL A 356 -18.04 -9.81 11.38
C VAL A 356 -18.61 -10.01 12.79
N GLN A 357 -18.24 -9.10 13.69
CA GLN A 357 -18.72 -9.03 15.07
C GLN A 357 -19.42 -7.68 15.28
N GLU A 358 -20.49 -7.67 16.08
CA GLU A 358 -21.17 -6.42 16.41
C GLU A 358 -20.25 -5.52 17.25
N ASN A 359 -20.19 -4.23 16.90
CA ASN A 359 -19.49 -3.18 17.64
C ASN A 359 -17.98 -3.38 17.83
N ARG A 360 -17.32 -4.18 16.98
CA ARG A 360 -15.86 -4.34 17.01
C ARG A 360 -15.22 -3.89 15.69
N PRO A 361 -14.19 -3.04 15.76
CA PRO A 361 -13.31 -2.76 14.63
C PRO A 361 -12.70 -4.00 13.98
N ASN A 362 -12.48 -3.97 12.67
CA ASN A 362 -11.78 -5.03 11.94
C ASN A 362 -10.34 -5.22 12.45
N ILE A 363 -9.66 -4.13 12.79
CA ILE A 363 -8.26 -4.13 13.27
C ILE A 363 -8.13 -4.80 14.66
N GLN A 364 -9.19 -4.74 15.48
CA GLN A 364 -9.21 -5.30 16.84
C GLN A 364 -10.09 -6.55 16.95
N GLY A 365 -10.67 -6.98 15.84
CA GLY A 365 -11.60 -8.09 15.76
C GLY A 365 -10.89 -9.42 15.60
N GLU A 366 -11.65 -10.50 15.76
CA GLU A 366 -11.17 -11.82 15.36
C GLU A 366 -11.01 -11.87 13.84
N THR A 367 -9.95 -12.52 13.36
CA THR A 367 -9.69 -12.68 11.93
C THR A 367 -9.64 -14.16 11.55
N ARG A 368 -10.13 -14.47 10.35
CA ARG A 368 -9.98 -15.73 9.66
C ARG A 368 -8.98 -15.55 8.53
N PRO A 369 -7.74 -16.05 8.66
CA PRO A 369 -6.77 -15.92 7.60
C PRO A 369 -7.12 -16.84 6.43
N THR A 370 -6.97 -16.32 5.22
CA THR A 370 -7.25 -17.03 3.96
C THR A 370 -6.06 -16.87 3.03
N SER A 371 -5.71 -17.91 2.27
CA SER A 371 -4.64 -17.84 1.28
C SER A 371 -5.08 -18.51 -0.03
N LEU A 372 -4.54 -18.03 -1.14
CA LEU A 372 -4.72 -18.65 -2.47
C LEU A 372 -3.85 -19.91 -2.63
N SER A 373 -2.83 -20.08 -1.79
CA SER A 373 -1.90 -21.21 -1.76
C SER A 373 -2.00 -21.96 -0.43
N GLN A 374 -1.66 -23.26 -0.43
CA GLN A 374 -1.42 -24.00 0.80
C GLN A 374 -0.10 -23.51 1.44
N GLU A 375 -0.17 -22.39 2.15
CA GLU A 375 0.96 -21.81 2.87
C GLU A 375 1.31 -22.63 4.12
N GLN A 376 2.54 -22.47 4.60
CA GLN A 376 2.97 -23.08 5.86
C GLN A 376 2.22 -22.48 7.05
N PRO A 377 1.89 -23.24 8.11
CA PRO A 377 1.23 -22.72 9.30
C PRO A 377 1.93 -21.51 9.94
N SER A 378 3.27 -21.45 9.85
CA SER A 378 4.05 -20.30 10.31
C SER A 378 3.74 -19.01 9.54
N HIS A 379 3.44 -19.09 8.24
CA HIS A 379 3.05 -17.93 7.43
C HIS A 379 1.68 -17.40 7.87
N TYR A 380 0.75 -18.30 8.21
CA TYR A 380 -0.55 -17.91 8.77
C TYR A 380 -0.39 -17.18 10.11
N GLY A 381 0.40 -17.73 11.04
CA GLY A 381 0.65 -17.08 12.34
C GLY A 381 1.31 -15.71 12.17
N SER A 382 2.31 -15.61 11.28
CA SER A 382 2.96 -14.34 10.95
C SER A 382 2.01 -13.33 10.33
N ALA A 383 1.11 -13.76 9.44
CA ALA A 383 0.13 -12.88 8.81
C ALA A 383 -0.90 -12.35 9.80
N VAL A 384 -1.35 -13.17 10.76
CA VAL A 384 -2.26 -12.73 11.83
C VAL A 384 -1.58 -11.72 12.76
N PHE A 385 -0.29 -11.91 13.07
CA PHE A 385 0.44 -11.03 13.99
C PHE A 385 0.80 -9.67 13.36
N PHE A 386 1.38 -9.68 12.15
CA PHE A 386 1.87 -8.46 11.50
C PHE A 386 0.84 -7.79 10.56
N ASP A 387 -0.26 -8.48 10.28
CA ASP A 387 -1.42 -8.01 9.51
C ASP A 387 -1.07 -7.26 8.22
N SER A 388 -0.21 -7.85 7.39
CA SER A 388 0.36 -7.18 6.21
C SER A 388 -0.58 -7.07 4.99
N GLN A 389 -1.81 -7.59 5.12
CA GLN A 389 -2.86 -7.67 4.08
C GLN A 389 -4.28 -7.66 4.69
N LEU A 390 -4.58 -6.80 5.67
CA LEU A 390 -5.92 -6.76 6.28
C LEU A 390 -7.02 -6.51 5.24
N MET A 391 -7.99 -7.42 5.18
CA MET A 391 -9.19 -7.22 4.36
C MET A 391 -10.20 -6.33 5.09
N LYS A 392 -10.68 -5.29 4.42
CA LYS A 392 -11.79 -4.47 4.92
C LYS A 392 -13.12 -5.09 4.52
N GLU A 393 -13.95 -5.43 5.51
CA GLU A 393 -15.34 -5.84 5.29
C GLU A 393 -16.27 -5.00 6.17
N ALA A 394 -17.43 -4.62 5.60
CA ALA A 394 -18.48 -3.94 6.34
C ALA A 394 -19.10 -4.90 7.36
N GLY A 395 -19.46 -4.36 8.52
CA GLY A 395 -20.15 -5.11 9.57
C GLY A 395 -21.56 -5.55 9.18
N ALA A 396 -22.24 -6.20 10.12
CA ALA A 396 -23.64 -6.60 9.96
C ALA A 396 -24.50 -5.41 9.51
N GLY A 397 -25.39 -5.65 8.53
CA GLY A 397 -26.24 -4.59 7.97
C GLY A 397 -25.51 -3.56 7.09
N GLY A 398 -24.27 -3.82 6.67
CA GLY A 398 -23.48 -2.88 5.85
C GLY A 398 -22.87 -1.74 6.68
N ASN A 399 -22.67 -1.95 7.98
CA ASN A 399 -22.10 -0.95 8.86
C ASN A 399 -20.61 -0.71 8.55
N ASN A 400 -20.29 0.46 8.00
CA ASN A 400 -18.91 0.82 7.66
C ASN A 400 -18.07 1.27 8.88
N LEU A 401 -18.69 1.49 10.05
CA LEU A 401 -17.97 1.88 11.28
C LEU A 401 -17.01 0.79 11.78
N THR A 402 -17.16 -0.45 11.32
CA THR A 402 -16.21 -1.53 11.65
C THR A 402 -14.84 -1.30 11.05
N TRP A 403 -14.70 -0.45 10.04
CA TRP A 403 -13.42 -0.21 9.38
C TRP A 403 -13.14 1.26 9.03
N CYS A 404 -14.17 2.10 8.98
CA CYS A 404 -14.04 3.53 8.72
C CYS A 404 -13.48 4.27 9.94
N CYS A 405 -12.48 5.11 9.73
CA CYS A 405 -11.87 5.97 10.75
C CYS A 405 -12.71 7.18 11.20
N VAL A 406 -13.92 7.34 10.64
CA VAL A 406 -14.87 8.38 11.05
C VAL A 406 -16.17 7.73 11.54
N ASN A 407 -16.69 8.24 12.66
CA ASN A 407 -18.04 7.89 13.07
C ASN A 407 -19.06 8.66 12.22
N LEU A 408 -19.87 7.95 11.44
CA LEU A 408 -21.06 8.47 10.78
C LEU A 408 -22.25 8.36 11.74
N PHE A 409 -22.80 9.48 12.20
CA PHE A 409 -24.00 9.54 13.03
C PHE A 409 -25.22 10.09 12.29
#